data_AF-A0A973D5I5-F1
#
_entry.id   AF-A0A973D5I5-F1
#
_cell.length_a   1.000
_cell.length_b   1.000
_cell.length_c   1.000
_cell.angle_alpha   90.00
_cell.angle_beta   90.00
_cell.angle_gamma   90.00
#
_symmetry.space_group_name_H-M   'P 1'
#
loop_
_entity.id
_entity.type
_entity.pdbx_description
1 polymer ?
#
loop_
_entity_poly.entity_id
_entity_poly.type
_entity_poly.pdbx_seq_one_letter_code
_entity_poly.pdbx_strand_id
1 'polypeptide(L)'
;MGIRYLSLCLFLALLLPGFLQAEEGDQTVGWFHGQPSSSGGYSFFAPGRSSTTYLVDEIGRVVHSWPSAFNPGNAAYLLQGGEILRAARIPGNLPISAGGVGGRVERIAWDGTLLWEFEYSSNLVQHHHDVEQLPNGNVLLIAWEL
;
A
#
# COMPACT_ATOMS: atom_id res chain seq x y z
N MET A 1 -10.08 3.75 86.03
CA MET A 1 -10.99 4.25 84.98
C MET A 1 -10.50 3.69 83.66
N GLY A 2 -11.07 2.57 83.23
CA GLY A 2 -10.71 1.93 81.96
C GLY A 2 -11.63 2.39 80.84
N ILE A 3 -11.21 2.16 79.60
CA ILE A 3 -12.03 1.63 78.50
C ILE A 3 -11.05 0.95 77.53
N ARG A 4 -11.35 -0.32 77.25
CA ARG A 4 -10.75 -1.16 76.23
C ARG A 4 -11.56 -0.96 74.95
N TYR A 5 -10.93 -0.96 73.77
CA TYR A 5 -11.60 -1.37 72.53
C TYR A 5 -10.75 -2.41 71.83
N LEU A 6 -11.29 -3.63 71.84
CA LEU A 6 -10.88 -4.79 71.05
C LEU A 6 -11.94 -4.95 69.95
N SER A 7 -11.49 -5.33 68.75
CA SER A 7 -12.27 -5.89 67.63
C SER A 7 -13.26 -5.00 66.87
N LEU A 8 -12.97 -4.75 65.58
CA LEU A 8 -13.85 -5.27 64.52
C LEU A 8 -13.10 -5.48 63.20
N CYS A 9 -12.92 -6.76 62.89
CA CYS A 9 -12.89 -7.41 61.59
C CYS A 9 -12.93 -6.55 60.31
N LEU A 10 -11.92 -6.82 59.46
CA LEU A 10 -12.07 -7.44 58.12
C LEU A 10 -12.70 -6.60 56.99
N PHE A 11 -12.07 -6.74 55.81
CA PHE A 11 -12.49 -6.25 54.48
C PHE A 11 -12.27 -4.77 54.17
N LEU A 12 -11.03 -4.44 53.81
CA LEU A 12 -10.82 -3.59 52.62
C LEU A 12 -9.68 -4.13 51.75
N ALA A 13 -9.72 -5.44 51.49
CA ALA A 13 -9.18 -5.95 50.24
C ALA A 13 -10.22 -5.62 49.15
N LEU A 14 -9.76 -5.18 47.97
CA LEU A 14 -10.53 -4.88 46.75
C LEU A 14 -10.90 -3.40 46.52
N LEU A 15 -9.90 -2.53 46.45
CA LEU A 15 -9.95 -1.37 45.54
C LEU A 15 -8.62 -1.23 44.78
N LEU A 16 -8.05 -2.37 44.34
CA LEU A 16 -7.24 -2.31 43.12
C LEU A 16 -8.29 -2.09 42.02
N PRO A 17 -8.32 -0.96 41.29
CA PRO A 17 -8.99 -0.99 40.01
C PRO A 17 -8.29 -2.12 39.26
N GLY A 18 -9.01 -3.22 39.07
CA GLY A 18 -8.60 -4.23 38.13
C GLY A 18 -8.32 -3.45 36.87
N PHE A 19 -7.05 -3.40 36.48
CA PHE A 19 -6.71 -3.04 35.12
C PHE A 19 -7.46 -4.06 34.29
N LEU A 20 -8.61 -3.64 33.75
CA LEU A 20 -9.18 -4.24 32.57
C LEU A 20 -8.07 -4.09 31.53
N GLN A 21 -7.20 -5.09 31.42
CA GLN A 21 -6.60 -5.36 30.14
C GLN A 21 -7.79 -5.70 29.26
N ALA A 22 -8.22 -4.73 28.45
CA ALA A 22 -9.02 -5.06 27.30
C ALA A 22 -8.19 -6.08 26.52
N GLU A 23 -8.69 -7.31 26.40
CA GLU A 23 -8.20 -8.25 25.41
C GLU A 23 -8.41 -7.56 24.07
N GLU A 24 -7.32 -7.04 23.51
CA GLU A 24 -7.32 -6.49 22.17
C GLU A 24 -7.71 -7.66 21.26
N GLY A 25 -8.89 -7.58 20.63
CA GLY A 25 -9.35 -8.67 19.79
C GLY A 25 -8.33 -8.98 18.69
N ASP A 26 -8.13 -10.26 18.39
CA ASP A 26 -7.17 -10.68 17.38
C ASP A 26 -7.37 -9.88 16.09
N GLN A 27 -6.29 -9.28 15.60
CA GLN A 27 -6.31 -8.64 14.30
C GLN A 27 -6.68 -9.69 13.24
N THR A 28 -7.73 -9.44 12.46
CA THR A 28 -8.19 -10.40 11.43
C THR A 28 -7.89 -9.94 10.01
N VAL A 29 -7.55 -8.66 9.83
CA VAL A 29 -7.27 -8.02 8.54
C VAL A 29 -6.17 -6.97 8.70
N GLY A 30 -5.52 -6.59 7.60
CA GLY A 30 -4.46 -5.57 7.62
C GLY A 30 -3.08 -6.15 7.97
N TRP A 31 -2.20 -5.29 8.48
CA TRP A 31 -0.80 -5.63 8.74
C TRP A 31 -0.58 -6.25 10.13
N PHE A 32 -0.14 -7.50 10.19
CA PHE A 32 0.14 -8.19 11.45
C PHE A 32 1.55 -7.87 11.95
N HIS A 33 1.68 -7.32 13.15
CA HIS A 33 2.99 -7.03 13.76
C HIS A 33 3.66 -8.29 14.35
N GLY A 34 5.00 -8.26 14.42
CA GLY A 34 5.78 -9.19 15.23
C GLY A 34 5.84 -10.64 14.75
N GLN A 35 5.45 -10.92 13.50
CA GLN A 35 5.54 -12.28 12.96
C GLN A 35 6.99 -12.62 12.60
N PRO A 36 7.57 -13.72 13.15
CA PRO A 36 8.96 -14.10 12.93
C PRO A 36 9.28 -14.54 11.49
N SER A 37 8.30 -14.57 10.59
CA SER A 37 8.44 -14.96 9.18
C SER A 37 8.68 -13.79 8.21
N SER A 38 8.73 -12.54 8.68
CA SER A 38 9.12 -11.40 7.83
C SER A 38 10.62 -11.45 7.56
N SER A 39 11.02 -11.55 6.29
CA SER A 39 12.43 -11.48 5.87
C SER A 39 13.04 -10.07 6.00
N GLY A 40 12.32 -9.11 6.59
CA GLY A 40 12.67 -7.69 6.60
C GLY A 40 12.49 -7.03 5.22
N GLY A 41 12.58 -5.71 5.18
CA GLY A 41 12.56 -4.91 3.95
C GLY A 41 11.29 -4.10 3.76
N TYR A 42 11.07 -3.64 2.52
CA TYR A 42 9.95 -2.78 2.15
C TYR A 42 8.99 -3.51 1.21
N SER A 43 7.70 -3.21 1.32
CA SER A 43 6.68 -3.61 0.34
C SER A 43 6.30 -2.44 -0.54
N PHE A 44 6.43 -2.61 -1.85
CA PHE A 44 6.05 -1.62 -2.85
C PHE A 44 4.82 -2.11 -3.62
N PHE A 45 3.77 -1.30 -3.70
CA PHE A 45 2.54 -1.69 -4.39
C PHE A 45 1.69 -0.49 -4.83
N ALA A 46 0.87 -0.72 -5.86
CA ALA A 46 -0.14 0.23 -6.35
C ALA A 46 -1.53 -0.41 -6.26
N PRO A 47 -2.37 -0.03 -5.28
CA PRO A 47 -3.70 -0.63 -5.12
C PRO A 47 -4.61 -0.33 -6.31
N GLY A 48 -5.28 -1.35 -6.86
CA GLY A 48 -6.11 -1.24 -8.07
C GLY A 48 -7.25 -0.20 -8.04
N ARG A 49 -7.62 0.30 -6.86
CA ARG A 49 -8.68 1.30 -6.65
C ARG A 49 -8.19 2.56 -5.92
N SER A 50 -6.89 2.77 -5.83
CA SER A 50 -6.27 4.00 -5.33
C SER A 50 -5.41 4.59 -6.44
N SER A 51 -5.42 5.91 -6.60
CA SER A 51 -4.52 6.57 -7.55
C SER A 51 -3.10 6.76 -6.98
N THR A 52 -2.87 6.33 -5.75
CA THR A 52 -1.59 6.46 -5.04
C THR A 52 -0.82 5.15 -5.02
N THR A 53 0.48 5.20 -5.33
CA THR A 53 1.43 4.09 -5.17
C THR A 53 2.15 4.24 -3.83
N TYR A 54 2.46 3.13 -3.15
CA TYR A 54 3.01 3.15 -1.79
C TYR A 54 4.28 2.32 -1.68
N LEU A 55 5.19 2.79 -0.84
CA LEU A 55 6.28 2.04 -0.24
C LEU A 55 6.03 1.98 1.26
N VAL A 56 5.92 0.79 1.82
CA VAL A 56 5.68 0.58 3.26
C VAL A 56 6.80 -0.26 3.86
N ASP A 57 7.11 -0.03 5.14
CA ASP A 57 8.10 -0.81 5.87
C ASP A 57 7.52 -2.11 6.46
N GLU A 58 8.35 -2.86 7.17
CA GLU A 58 8.03 -4.16 7.76
C GLU A 58 7.00 -4.12 8.90
N ILE A 59 6.63 -2.93 9.38
CA ILE A 59 5.57 -2.75 10.36
C ILE A 59 4.36 -2.02 9.77
N GLY A 60 4.30 -1.89 8.43
CA GLY A 60 3.18 -1.31 7.70
C GLY A 60 3.12 0.21 7.76
N ARG A 61 4.18 0.91 8.20
CA ARG A 61 4.23 2.36 8.10
C ARG A 61 4.51 2.76 6.66
N VAL A 62 3.82 3.79 6.18
CA VAL A 62 4.11 4.39 4.89
C VAL A 62 5.44 5.14 4.97
N VAL A 63 6.40 4.68 4.18
CA VAL A 63 7.74 5.28 4.04
C VAL A 63 7.73 6.33 2.95
N HIS A 64 7.03 6.04 1.85
CA HIS A 64 6.84 6.96 0.74
C HIS A 64 5.51 6.68 0.03
N SER A 65 4.96 7.70 -0.62
CA SER A 65 3.84 7.55 -1.54
C SER A 65 4.00 8.44 -2.78
N TRP A 66 3.46 7.98 -3.90
CA TRP A 66 3.41 8.70 -5.16
C TRP A 66 1.94 8.86 -5.59
N PRO A 67 1.32 10.02 -5.31
CA PRO A 67 -0.03 10.29 -5.81
C PRO A 67 -0.01 10.46 -7.33
N SER A 68 -1.08 10.03 -7.99
CA SER A 68 -1.30 10.25 -9.43
C SER A 68 -2.74 10.70 -9.67
N ALA A 69 -2.97 11.30 -10.83
CA ALA A 69 -4.31 11.55 -11.34
C ALA A 69 -5.00 10.26 -11.84
N PHE A 70 -4.24 9.18 -12.01
CA PHE A 70 -4.69 7.94 -12.63
C PHE A 70 -4.67 6.76 -11.64
N ASN A 71 -5.66 5.89 -11.75
CA ASN A 71 -5.60 4.56 -11.15
C ASN A 71 -4.48 3.74 -11.82
N PRO A 72 -3.87 2.76 -11.12
CA PRO A 72 -2.82 1.95 -11.70
C PRO A 72 -3.34 1.08 -12.85
N GLY A 73 -2.47 0.86 -13.83
CA GLY A 73 -2.68 -0.06 -14.96
C GLY A 73 -2.18 -1.47 -14.70
N ASN A 74 -2.15 -1.89 -13.43
CA ASN A 74 -1.72 -3.21 -12.90
C ASN A 74 -0.23 -3.59 -12.95
N ALA A 75 0.66 -2.72 -13.43
CA ALA A 75 2.10 -2.90 -13.29
C ALA A 75 2.72 -1.68 -12.61
N ALA A 76 3.61 -1.92 -11.65
CA ALA A 76 4.40 -0.89 -10.99
C ALA A 76 5.70 -1.49 -10.46
N TYR A 77 6.80 -0.75 -10.62
CA TYR A 77 8.13 -1.13 -10.19
C TYR A 77 8.79 0.01 -9.43
N LEU A 78 9.49 -0.32 -8.35
CA LEU A 78 10.49 0.54 -7.74
C LEU A 78 11.84 0.24 -8.39
N LEU A 79 12.43 1.22 -9.06
CA LEU A 79 13.69 1.09 -9.76
C LEU A 79 14.88 1.31 -8.81
N GLN A 80 16.07 0.87 -9.23
CA GLN A 80 17.29 0.97 -8.40
C GLN A 80 17.65 2.41 -7.99
N GLY A 81 17.27 3.41 -8.79
CA GLY A 81 17.49 4.83 -8.49
C GLY A 81 16.48 5.44 -7.50
N GLY A 82 15.48 4.67 -7.04
CA GLY A 82 14.37 5.17 -6.24
C GLY A 82 13.24 5.79 -7.06
N GLU A 83 13.39 5.91 -8.38
CA GLU A 83 12.25 6.24 -9.24
C GLU A 83 11.27 5.08 -9.30
N ILE A 84 10.03 5.37 -9.68
CA ILE A 84 9.04 4.35 -10.00
C ILE A 84 8.74 4.34 -11.48
N LEU A 85 8.48 3.15 -12.02
CA LEU A 85 7.86 2.94 -13.32
C LEU A 85 6.47 2.36 -13.06
N ARG A 86 5.41 2.99 -13.54
CA ARG A 86 4.04 2.49 -13.34
C ARG A 86 3.23 2.55 -14.62
N ALA A 87 2.42 1.52 -14.85
CA ALA A 87 1.29 1.60 -15.74
C ALA A 87 0.16 2.40 -15.08
N ALA A 88 -0.61 3.10 -15.90
CA ALA A 88 -1.74 3.91 -15.49
C ALA A 88 -2.93 3.67 -16.42
N ARG A 89 -4.12 3.67 -15.83
CA ARG A 89 -5.39 3.53 -16.54
C ARG A 89 -5.93 4.92 -16.89
N ILE A 90 -6.11 5.17 -18.19
CA ILE A 90 -6.71 6.40 -18.68
C ILE A 90 -8.25 6.31 -18.53
N PRO A 91 -8.89 7.30 -17.89
CA PRO A 91 -10.35 7.40 -17.83
C PRO A 91 -10.96 7.55 -19.22
N GLY A 92 -12.10 6.91 -19.47
CA GLY A 92 -12.78 7.03 -20.77
C GLY A 92 -12.06 6.32 -21.92
N ASN A 93 -11.14 5.39 -21.63
CA ASN A 93 -10.49 4.57 -22.65
C ASN A 93 -11.53 3.66 -23.34
N LEU A 94 -11.88 3.99 -24.59
CA LEU A 94 -12.96 3.41 -25.38
C LEU A 94 -12.39 3.01 -26.76
N PRO A 95 -11.84 1.80 -26.84
CA PRO A 95 -12.61 0.71 -27.45
C PRO A 95 -12.65 -0.60 -26.63
N ILE A 96 -11.68 -0.84 -25.73
CA ILE A 96 -11.56 -2.13 -25.02
C ILE A 96 -11.74 -1.92 -23.51
N SER A 97 -12.84 -2.47 -23.00
CA SER A 97 -13.16 -2.50 -21.57
C SER A 97 -13.17 -3.94 -21.06
N ALA A 98 -11.97 -4.48 -20.83
CA ALA A 98 -11.76 -5.84 -20.33
C ALA A 98 -10.83 -5.86 -19.09
N GLY A 99 -10.52 -7.05 -18.58
CA GLY A 99 -9.46 -7.22 -17.60
C GLY A 99 -8.12 -6.75 -18.16
N GLY A 100 -7.29 -6.12 -17.33
CA GLY A 100 -5.98 -5.65 -17.77
C GLY A 100 -6.02 -4.37 -18.62
N VAL A 101 -6.92 -3.43 -18.34
CA VAL A 101 -6.97 -2.13 -19.04
C VAL A 101 -5.99 -1.14 -18.41
N GLY A 102 -5.05 -0.65 -19.23
CA GLY A 102 -4.19 0.49 -18.92
C GLY A 102 -4.42 1.64 -19.90
N GLY A 103 -3.35 2.15 -20.50
CA GLY A 103 -3.40 3.23 -21.48
C GLY A 103 -2.19 4.16 -21.41
N ARG A 104 -1.48 4.16 -20.28
CA ARG A 104 -0.33 5.03 -20.04
C ARG A 104 0.77 4.33 -19.26
N VAL A 105 2.00 4.75 -19.48
CA VAL A 105 3.18 4.42 -18.66
C VAL A 105 3.79 5.71 -18.14
N GLU A 106 4.17 5.75 -16.87
CA GLU A 106 4.75 6.90 -16.20
C GLU A 106 6.06 6.50 -15.51
N ARG A 107 7.12 7.29 -15.70
CA ARG A 107 8.33 7.23 -14.85
C ARG A 107 8.36 8.45 -13.96
N ILE A 108 8.40 8.23 -12.65
CA ILE A 108 8.25 9.28 -11.64
C ILE A 108 9.45 9.20 -10.69
N ALA A 109 10.11 10.33 -10.45
CA ALA A 109 11.22 10.42 -9.52
C ALA A 109 10.78 10.17 -8.07
N TRP A 110 11.75 9.94 -7.18
CA TRP A 110 11.49 9.74 -5.75
C TRP A 110 10.67 10.90 -5.15
N ASP A 111 10.98 12.15 -5.49
CA ASP A 111 10.27 13.35 -5.00
C ASP A 111 8.86 13.57 -5.58
N GLY A 112 8.40 12.69 -6.47
CA GLY A 112 7.11 12.81 -7.15
C GLY A 112 7.15 13.55 -8.48
N THR A 113 8.31 14.02 -8.93
CA THR A 113 8.45 14.65 -10.25
C THR A 113 8.21 13.64 -11.36
N LEU A 114 7.26 13.92 -12.26
CA LEU A 114 7.09 13.14 -13.48
C LEU A 114 8.31 13.36 -14.40
N LEU A 115 9.08 12.31 -14.66
CA LEU A 115 10.26 12.36 -15.53
C LEU A 115 9.88 12.21 -17.00
N TRP A 116 9.00 11.25 -17.30
CA TRP A 116 8.39 11.09 -18.61
C TRP A 116 7.12 10.25 -18.52
N GLU A 117 6.30 10.36 -19.55
CA GLU A 117 5.09 9.57 -19.75
C GLU A 117 4.98 9.11 -21.20
N PHE A 118 4.31 7.98 -21.40
CA PHE A 118 3.96 7.49 -22.72
C PHE A 118 2.52 7.00 -22.71
N GLU A 119 1.69 7.62 -23.54
CA GLU A 119 0.29 7.27 -23.71
C GLU A 119 0.14 6.38 -24.96
N TYR A 120 -0.44 5.20 -24.76
CA TYR A 120 -0.75 4.25 -25.82
C TYR A 120 -2.23 3.85 -25.70
N SER A 121 -3.09 4.76 -26.14
CA SER A 121 -4.53 4.72 -25.91
C SER A 121 -5.25 5.50 -27.00
N SER A 122 -6.00 4.82 -27.86
CA SER A 122 -6.83 5.42 -28.91
C SER A 122 -8.01 4.50 -29.25
N ASN A 123 -8.83 4.88 -30.23
CA ASN A 123 -9.91 4.03 -30.74
C ASN A 123 -9.43 2.79 -31.53
N LEU A 124 -8.13 2.63 -31.78
CA LEU A 124 -7.54 1.49 -32.51
C LEU A 124 -6.54 0.68 -31.71
N VAL A 125 -5.92 1.27 -30.68
CA VAL A 125 -4.86 0.61 -29.91
C VAL A 125 -4.96 0.95 -28.43
N GLN A 126 -4.48 0.04 -27.57
CA GLN A 126 -4.54 0.23 -26.13
C GLN A 126 -3.45 -0.56 -25.41
N HIS A 127 -2.71 0.07 -24.50
CA HIS A 127 -1.85 -0.64 -23.56
C HIS A 127 -2.70 -1.56 -22.69
N HIS A 128 -2.30 -2.83 -22.62
CA HIS A 128 -2.94 -3.85 -21.81
C HIS A 128 -2.59 -3.58 -20.33
N HIS A 129 -1.71 -4.33 -19.67
CA HIS A 129 -1.52 -4.12 -18.22
C HIS A 129 -0.10 -4.27 -17.71
N ASP A 130 0.83 -4.72 -18.53
CA ASP A 130 2.18 -5.03 -18.10
C ASP A 130 3.20 -4.22 -18.88
N VAL A 131 4.27 -3.84 -18.18
CA VAL A 131 5.40 -3.10 -18.72
C VAL A 131 6.68 -3.65 -18.11
N GLU A 132 7.76 -3.70 -18.87
CA GLU A 132 9.05 -4.16 -18.35
C GLU A 132 10.16 -3.22 -18.81
N GLN A 133 10.94 -2.69 -17.88
CA GLN A 133 12.14 -1.93 -18.22
C GLN A 133 13.32 -2.88 -18.39
N LEU A 134 13.92 -2.86 -19.58
CA LEU A 134 15.10 -3.64 -19.89
C LEU A 134 16.37 -2.99 -19.31
N PRO A 135 17.46 -3.76 -19.12
CA PRO A 135 18.73 -3.23 -18.59
C PRO A 135 19.35 -2.10 -19.42
N ASN A 136 18.98 -1.97 -20.70
CA ASN A 136 19.43 -0.89 -21.58
C ASN A 136 18.56 0.38 -21.49
N GLY A 137 17.53 0.40 -20.64
CA GLY A 137 16.62 1.52 -20.45
C GLY A 137 15.40 1.53 -21.37
N ASN A 138 15.31 0.63 -22.35
CA ASN A 138 14.10 0.48 -23.17
C ASN A 138 12.96 -0.10 -22.34
N VAL A 139 11.72 0.22 -22.72
CA VAL A 139 10.51 -0.28 -22.04
C VAL A 139 9.73 -1.15 -23.03
N LEU A 140 9.46 -2.39 -22.63
CA LEU A 140 8.50 -3.27 -23.30
C LEU A 140 7.11 -3.00 -22.75
N LEU A 141 6.11 -3.08 -23.62
CA LEU A 141 4.70 -2.94 -23.26
C LEU A 141 3.89 -3.95 -24.04
N ILE A 142 2.89 -4.54 -23.41
CA ILE A 142 1.89 -5.38 -24.09
C ILE A 142 0.69 -4.51 -24.47
N ALA A 143 0.17 -4.74 -25.68
CA ALA A 143 -0.92 -3.94 -26.22
C ALA A 143 -1.95 -4.78 -26.96
N TRP A 144 -3.14 -4.20 -27.06
CA TRP A 144 -4.18 -4.61 -27.99
C TRP A 144 -4.20 -3.67 -29.20
N GLU A 145 -4.61 -4.25 -30.33
CA GLU A 145 -4.98 -3.56 -31.56
C GLU A 145 -6.38 -4.02 -31.99
N LEU A 146 -7.13 -3.15 -32.68
CA LEU A 146 -8.49 -3.40 -33.16
C LEU A 146 -8.54 -3.54 -34.68
#